data_AF-A0A370DWJ5-F1
#
_entry.id   AF-A0A370DWJ5-F1
#
_cell.length_a   1.000
_cell.length_b   1.000
_cell.length_c   1.000
_cell.angle_alpha   90.00
_cell.angle_beta   90.00
_cell.angle_gamma   90.00
#
_symmetry.space_group_name_H-M   'P 1'
#
loop_
_entity.id
_entity.type
_entity.pdbx_description
1 polymer ?
#
loop_
_entity_poly.entity_id
_entity_poly.type
_entity_poly.pdbx_seq_one_letter_code
_entity_poly.pdbx_strand_id
1 'polypeptide(L)' 'MFILRDLLTALQAPFSTSSLGRERAHWFVFTLLAVIVPFTSSMTSNLLRSLH' A
#
# COMPACT_ATOMS: atom_id res chain seq x y z
N MET A 1 7.86 5.31 4.85
CA MET A 1 8.51 4.02 5.16
C MET A 1 9.16 3.48 3.89
N PHE A 2 10.49 3.33 3.87
CA PHE A 2 11.27 2.93 2.70
C PHE A 2 10.78 1.60 2.10
N ILE A 3 10.53 0.60 2.96
CA ILE A 3 10.08 -0.75 2.57
C ILE A 3 8.72 -0.74 1.87
N LEU A 4 7.73 0.01 2.36
CA LEU A 4 6.40 0.05 1.76
C LEU A 4 6.44 0.68 0.36
N ARG A 5 7.21 1.76 0.19
CA ARG A 5 7.39 2.42 -1.11
C ARG A 5 8.04 1.48 -2.14
N ASP A 6 9.07 0.75 -1.73
CA ASP A 6 9.79 -0.17 -2.61
C ASP A 6 8.91 -1.37 -3.00
N LEU A 7 8.14 -1.91 -2.04
CA LEU A 7 7.16 -2.97 -2.28
C LEU A 7 6.09 -2.52 -3.28
N LEU A 8 5.49 -1.35 -3.06
CA LEU A 8 4.46 -0.80 -3.95
C LEU A 8 4.99 -0.52 -5.36
N THR A 9 6.28 -0.22 -5.49
CA THR A 9 6.94 -0.03 -6.79
C THR A 9 7.13 -1.36 -7.49
N ALA A 10 7.60 -2.40 -6.77
CA ALA A 10 7.75 -3.74 -7.32
C ALA A 10 6.40 -4.35 -7.76
N LEU A 11 5.33 -4.10 -7.01
CA LEU A 11 3.98 -4.57 -7.33
C LEU A 11 3.37 -3.88 -8.56
N GLN A 12 3.83 -2.68 -8.91
CA GLN A 12 3.41 -1.97 -10.11
C GLN A 12 4.21 -2.36 -11.36
N ALA A 13 5.39 -2.96 -11.21
CA ALA A 13 6.26 -3.34 -12.33
C ALA A 13 5.63 -4.26 -13.40
N PRO A 14 4.70 -5.19 -13.07
CA PRO A 14 4.09 -6.06 -14.07
C PRO A 14 3.05 -5.36 -14.98
N PHE A 15 2.61 -4.15 -14.64
CA PHE A 15 1.63 -3.43 -15.45
C PHE A 15 2.27 -2.89 -16.74
N SER A 16 1.49 -2.84 -17.82
CA SER A 16 2.00 -2.33 -19.09
C SER A 16 2.32 -0.84 -19.03
N THR A 17 3.27 -0.40 -19.85
CA THR A 17 3.69 1.01 -19.94
C THR A 17 2.72 1.89 -20.75
N SER A 18 1.59 1.33 -21.20
CA SER A 18 0.53 2.12 -21.85
C SER A 18 -0.13 3.06 -20.84
N SER A 19 -0.85 4.07 -21.33
CA SER A 19 -1.63 4.98 -20.46
C SER A 19 -2.59 4.21 -19.55
N LEU A 20 -3.33 3.25 -20.11
CA LEU A 20 -4.26 2.40 -19.37
C LEU A 20 -3.56 1.48 -18.36
N GLY A 21 -2.38 0.94 -18.71
CA GLY A 21 -1.57 0.13 -17.81
C GLY A 21 -1.09 0.92 -16.59
N ARG A 22 -0.64 2.16 -16.81
CA ARG A 22 -0.25 3.08 -15.73
C ARG A 22 -1.41 3.46 -14.81
N GLU A 23 -2.60 3.71 -15.35
CA GLU A 23 -3.78 4.00 -14.53
C GLU A 23 -4.16 2.79 -13.66
N ARG A 24 -4.18 1.59 -14.25
CA ARG A 24 -4.46 0.36 -13.50
C ARG A 24 -3.45 0.12 -12.38
N ALA A 25 -2.17 0.37 -12.63
CA ALA A 25 -1.11 0.27 -11.62
C ALA A 25 -1.37 1.22 -10.43
N HIS A 26 -1.78 2.46 -10.70
CA HIS A 26 -2.14 3.43 -9.67
C HIS A 26 -3.37 2.98 -8.87
N TRP A 27 -4.46 2.61 -9.55
CA TRP A 27 -5.68 2.13 -8.90
C TRP A 27 -5.45 0.89 -8.03
N PHE A 28 -4.58 -0.02 -8.48
CA PHE A 28 -4.18 -1.19 -7.71
C PHE A 28 -3.51 -0.79 -6.40
N VAL A 29 -2.54 0.12 -6.43
CA VAL A 29 -1.86 0.60 -5.22
C VAL A 29 -2.79 1.35 -4.29
N PHE A 30 -3.66 2.22 -4.81
CA PHE A 30 -4.64 2.92 -3.98
C PHE A 30 -5.60 1.95 -3.30
N THR A 31 -6.06 0.91 -4.01
CA THR A 31 -6.91 -0.13 -3.43
C THR A 31 -6.19 -0.90 -2.33
N LEU A 32 -4.94 -1.30 -2.59
CA LEU A 32 -4.12 -2.01 -1.61
C LEU A 32 -3.88 -1.17 -0.34
N LEU A 33 -3.60 0.12 -0.50
CA LEU A 33 -3.46 1.06 0.62
C LEU A 33 -4.78 1.23 1.37
N ALA A 34 -5.91 1.40 0.68
CA ALA A 34 -7.22 1.51 1.30
C ALA A 34 -7.59 0.28 2.14
N VAL A 35 -7.14 -0.91 1.72
CA VAL A 35 -7.31 -2.15 2.49
C VAL A 35 -6.35 -2.18 3.68
N ILE A 36 -5.05 -1.94 3.50
CA ILE A 36 -4.03 -2.16 4.54
C ILE A 36 -4.00 -1.06 5.62
N VAL A 37 -4.26 0.20 5.27
CA VAL A 37 -4.22 1.35 6.20
C VAL A 37 -5.15 1.16 7.41
N PRO A 38 -6.44 0.77 7.28
CA PRO A 38 -7.29 0.55 8.44
C PRO A 38 -6.81 -0.61 9.34
N PHE A 39 -6.23 -1.68 8.77
CA PHE A 39 -5.68 -2.79 9.56
C PHE A 39 -4.40 -2.38 10.31
N THR A 40 -3.51 -1.65 9.66
CA THR A 40 -2.26 -1.19 10.28
C THR A 40 -2.51 -0.17 11.38
N SER A 41 -3.48 0.74 11.22
CA SER A 41 -3.89 1.67 12.28
C SER A 41 -4.50 0.97 13.50
N SER A 42 -5.29 -0.08 13.28
CA SER A 42 -5.85 -0.91 14.37
C SER A 42 -4.76 -1.64 15.16
N MET A 43 -3.75 -2.18 14.47
CA MET A 43 -2.65 -2.92 15.10
C MET A 43 -1.65 -2.01 15.82
N THR A 44 -1.32 -0.84 15.26
CA THR A 44 -0.45 0.14 15.92
C THR A 44 -1.12 0.79 17.12
N SER A 45 -2.43 1.10 17.07
CA SER A 45 -3.12 1.67 18.23
C SER A 45 -3.21 0.69 19.41
N ASN A 46 -3.42 -0.61 19.15
CA ASN A 46 -3.45 -1.62 20.22
C ASN A 46 -2.07 -1.86 20.84
N LEU A 47 -1.01 -1.89 20.03
CA LEU A 47 0.36 -1.99 20.55
C LEU A 47 0.74 -0.74 21.35
N LEU A 48 0.43 0.46 20.83
CA LEU A 48 0.71 1.71 21.52
C LEU A 48 -0.06 1.84 22.84
N ARG A 49 -1.33 1.39 22.86
CA ARG A 49 -2.15 1.30 24.08
C ARG A 49 -1.64 0.27 25.08
N SER A 50 -0.97 -0.79 24.63
CA SER A 50 -0.37 -1.81 25.52
C SER A 50 0.95 -1.36 26.12
N LEU A 51 1.56 -0.29 25.60
CA LEU A 51 2.78 0.33 26.11
C LEU A 51 2.52 1.47 27.11
N HIS A 52 1.26 1.84 27.34
CA HIS A 52 0.83 2.91 28.24
C HIS A 52 0.00 2.34 29.40
#